data_AF-X1DSN5-F1
#
_entry.id   AF-X1DSN5-F1
#
_cell.length_a   1.000
_cell.length_b   1.000
_cell.length_c   1.000
_cell.angle_alpha   90.00
_cell.angle_beta   90.00
_cell.angle_gamma   90.00
#
_symmetry.space_group_name_H-M   'P 1'
#
loop_
_entity.id
_entity.type
_entity.pdbx_description
1 polymer ?
#
loop_
_entity_poly.entity_id
_entity_poly.type
_entity_poly.pdbx_seq_one_letter_code
_entity_poly.pdbx_strand_id
1 'polypeptide(L)'
;MKAIAEGRGNKIEIDGDGPMGPTRMFLSKPVIAAIAGYAVAGGLEIALWCDMRVVEKDAIFGVFCRRFGVPLIDGGTVRLPRLIGLSRAMDMILTGRPVNAEEALAWGLANKINKKKQK
;
A
#
# COMPACT_ATOMS: atom_id res chain seq x y z
N MET A 1 -2.45 -18.13 -13.66
CA MET A 1 -1.41 -18.97 -14.32
C MET A 1 -1.67 -19.24 -15.79
N LYS A 2 -2.92 -19.50 -16.24
CA LYS A 2 -3.23 -19.76 -17.66
C LYS A 2 -2.70 -18.70 -18.63
N ALA A 3 -2.87 -17.41 -18.32
CA ALA A 3 -2.36 -16.33 -19.17
C ALA A 3 -0.81 -16.32 -19.30
N ILE A 4 -0.08 -16.70 -18.24
CA ILE A 4 1.38 -16.83 -18.28
C ILE A 4 1.78 -18.01 -19.17
N ALA A 5 1.11 -19.15 -19.00
CA ALA A 5 1.36 -20.35 -19.81
C ALA A 5 1.09 -20.12 -21.31
N GLU A 6 0.15 -19.22 -21.63
CA GLU A 6 -0.18 -18.83 -23.00
C GLU A 6 0.68 -17.67 -23.54
N GLY A 7 1.75 -17.26 -22.84
CA GLY A 7 2.63 -16.17 -23.26
C GLY A 7 2.03 -14.76 -23.16
N ARG A 8 0.87 -14.62 -22.51
CA ARG A 8 0.18 -13.34 -22.24
C ARG A 8 0.37 -12.88 -20.80
N GLY A 9 1.51 -13.21 -20.19
CA GLY A 9 1.89 -12.73 -18.87
C GLY A 9 2.16 -11.22 -18.87
N ASN A 10 2.29 -10.65 -17.67
CA ASN A 10 2.66 -9.24 -17.54
C ASN A 10 4.04 -9.01 -18.14
N LYS A 11 4.22 -7.91 -18.89
CA LYS A 11 5.51 -7.56 -19.47
C LYS A 11 6.52 -7.27 -18.36
N ILE A 12 7.69 -7.88 -18.43
CA ILE A 12 8.79 -7.69 -17.47
C ILE A 12 9.96 -7.08 -18.24
N GLU A 13 9.82 -5.80 -18.58
CA GLU A 13 10.85 -5.02 -19.26
C GLU A 13 11.55 -4.10 -18.25
N ILE A 14 12.83 -3.80 -18.45
CA ILE A 14 13.58 -2.91 -17.56
C ILE A 14 12.96 -1.51 -17.58
N ASP A 15 12.50 -1.04 -18.75
CA ASP A 15 12.05 0.33 -18.99
C ASP A 15 10.54 0.44 -19.31
N GLY A 16 9.70 -0.35 -18.65
CA GLY A 16 8.25 -0.37 -18.86
C GLY A 16 7.42 -0.35 -17.57
N ASP A 17 6.10 -0.27 -17.74
CA ASP A 17 5.14 -0.38 -16.64
C ASP A 17 5.38 -1.66 -15.84
N GLY A 18 5.31 -1.55 -14.52
CA GLY A 18 5.58 -2.67 -13.63
C GLY A 18 4.56 -3.79 -13.83
N PRO A 19 4.91 -5.04 -13.52
CA PRO A 19 4.04 -6.18 -13.78
C PRO A 19 2.70 -6.09 -13.03
N MET A 20 2.55 -5.22 -12.04
CA MET A 20 1.31 -5.06 -11.25
C MET A 20 0.64 -3.68 -11.42
N GLY A 21 1.05 -2.87 -12.39
CA GLY A 21 0.38 -1.61 -12.76
C GLY A 21 1.07 -0.33 -12.23
N PRO A 22 0.32 0.60 -11.59
CA PRO A 22 0.73 2.00 -11.40
C PRO A 22 1.92 2.21 -10.48
N THR A 23 2.24 1.24 -9.66
CA THR A 23 3.31 1.23 -8.66
C THR A 23 4.73 1.29 -9.24
N ARG A 24 4.92 1.15 -10.55
CA ARG A 24 6.20 1.46 -11.22
C ARG A 24 6.11 2.69 -12.14
N MET A 25 4.94 3.34 -12.23
CA MET A 25 4.79 4.57 -12.99
C MET A 25 5.60 5.68 -12.33
N PHE A 26 6.36 6.39 -13.14
CA PHE A 26 6.98 7.65 -12.78
C PHE A 26 6.04 8.78 -13.19
N LEU A 27 5.42 9.44 -12.22
CA LEU A 27 4.53 10.57 -12.46
C LEU A 27 5.26 11.89 -12.20
N SER A 28 5.04 12.87 -13.07
CA SER A 28 5.59 14.22 -12.92
C SER A 28 4.81 15.10 -11.96
N LYS A 29 3.63 14.66 -11.52
CA LYS A 29 2.74 15.38 -10.61
C LYS A 29 2.61 14.60 -9.29
N PRO A 30 2.52 15.29 -8.14
CA PRO A 30 2.25 14.64 -6.86
C PRO A 30 0.95 13.86 -6.86
N VAL A 31 0.95 12.71 -6.17
CA VAL A 31 -0.18 11.80 -6.04
C VAL A 31 -0.63 11.73 -4.58
N ILE A 32 -1.92 11.95 -4.36
CA ILE A 32 -2.54 11.89 -3.02
C ILE A 32 -3.54 10.75 -2.98
N ALA A 33 -3.35 9.82 -2.04
CA ALA A 33 -4.33 8.80 -1.72
C ALA A 33 -5.38 9.36 -0.75
N ALA A 34 -6.65 9.31 -1.14
CA ALA A 34 -7.79 9.50 -0.25
C ALA A 34 -8.33 8.12 0.15
N ILE A 35 -8.25 7.78 1.43
CA ILE A 35 -8.52 6.41 1.93
C ILE A 35 -9.73 6.43 2.86
N ALA A 36 -10.79 5.74 2.45
CA ALA A 36 -11.97 5.47 3.25
C ALA A 36 -12.04 3.96 3.54
N GLY A 37 -12.07 3.58 4.82
CA GLY A 37 -12.05 2.18 5.24
C GLY A 37 -10.71 1.47 5.00
N TYR A 38 -10.74 0.31 4.34
CA TYR A 38 -9.60 -0.61 4.31
C TYR A 38 -8.60 -0.31 3.18
N ALA A 39 -7.36 -0.01 3.54
CA ALA A 39 -6.18 -0.01 2.65
C ALA A 39 -5.32 -1.24 2.94
N VAL A 40 -5.66 -2.37 2.30
CA VAL A 40 -5.06 -3.69 2.58
C VAL A 40 -4.64 -4.38 1.29
N ALA A 41 -3.70 -5.33 1.40
CA ALA A 41 -3.13 -6.06 0.26
C ALA A 41 -2.68 -5.09 -0.85
N GLY A 42 -3.12 -5.26 -2.11
CA GLY A 42 -2.77 -4.34 -3.19
C GLY A 42 -3.17 -2.87 -2.93
N GLY A 43 -4.26 -2.64 -2.20
CA GLY A 43 -4.67 -1.29 -1.80
C GLY A 43 -3.67 -0.60 -0.87
N LEU A 44 -2.98 -1.37 -0.02
CA LEU A 44 -1.87 -0.85 0.78
C LEU A 44 -0.70 -0.46 -0.12
N GLU A 45 -0.32 -1.31 -1.07
CA GLU A 45 0.83 -1.03 -1.96
C GLU A 45 0.60 0.21 -2.84
N ILE A 46 -0.63 0.41 -3.31
CA ILE A 46 -1.04 1.64 -4.02
C ILE A 46 -0.93 2.85 -3.08
N ALA A 47 -1.43 2.75 -1.84
CA ALA A 47 -1.34 3.84 -0.87
C ALA A 47 0.12 4.22 -0.54
N LEU A 48 1.02 3.23 -0.47
CA LEU A 48 2.45 3.44 -0.23
C LEU A 48 3.17 4.05 -1.43
N TRP A 49 2.69 3.80 -2.65
CA TRP A 49 3.23 4.42 -3.86
C TRP A 49 2.88 5.90 -3.97
N CYS A 50 1.71 6.33 -3.47
CA CYS A 50 1.34 7.75 -3.43
C CYS A 50 2.30 8.56 -2.54
N ASP A 51 2.48 9.85 -2.86
CA ASP A 51 3.32 10.76 -2.06
C ASP A 51 2.69 11.05 -0.70
N MET A 52 1.37 11.26 -0.67
CA MET A 52 0.62 11.58 0.55
C MET A 52 -0.62 10.70 0.72
N ARG A 53 -1.02 10.48 1.98
CA ARG A 53 -2.21 9.73 2.38
C ARG A 53 -3.08 10.56 3.31
N VAL A 54 -4.31 10.84 2.88
CA VAL A 54 -5.38 11.44 3.69
C VAL A 54 -6.41 10.35 3.97
N VAL A 55 -6.71 10.11 5.25
CA VAL A 55 -7.47 8.93 5.68
C VAL A 55 -8.70 9.32 6.47
N GLU A 56 -9.77 8.54 6.39
CA GLU A 56 -10.89 8.66 7.33
C GLU A 56 -10.52 8.10 8.71
N LYS A 57 -11.28 8.47 9.74
CA LYS A 57 -11.00 8.05 11.13
C LYS A 57 -11.13 6.53 11.33
N ASP A 58 -11.98 5.88 10.54
CA ASP A 58 -12.22 4.45 10.51
C ASP A 58 -11.35 3.71 9.46
N ALA A 59 -10.33 4.38 8.91
CA ALA A 59 -9.42 3.74 7.99
C ALA A 59 -8.55 2.67 8.70
N ILE A 60 -8.34 1.55 8.01
CA ILE A 60 -7.55 0.41 8.50
C ILE A 60 -6.51 0.02 7.45
N PHE A 61 -5.26 -0.02 7.86
CA PHE A 61 -4.13 -0.50 7.08
C PHE A 61 -3.74 -1.91 7.52
N GLY A 62 -3.25 -2.74 6.60
CA GLY A 62 -2.75 -4.07 6.98
C GLY A 62 -2.23 -4.94 5.85
N VAL A 63 -1.30 -5.84 6.19
CA VAL A 63 -0.72 -6.85 5.30
C VAL A 63 -1.49 -8.18 5.45
N PHE A 64 -2.80 -8.13 5.21
CA PHE A 64 -3.68 -9.28 5.46
C PHE A 64 -3.47 -10.44 4.49
N CYS A 65 -2.75 -10.22 3.38
CA CYS A 65 -2.32 -11.28 2.46
C CYS A 65 -1.38 -12.31 3.11
N ARG A 66 -0.75 -11.97 4.24
CA ARG A 66 0.09 -12.87 5.05
C ARG A 66 -0.61 -14.20 5.41
N ARG A 67 -1.92 -14.18 5.68
CA ARG A 67 -2.70 -15.39 6.02
C ARG A 67 -2.89 -16.37 4.86
N PHE A 68 -2.69 -15.88 3.63
CA PHE A 68 -2.81 -16.68 2.41
C PHE A 68 -1.44 -17.04 1.81
N GLY A 69 -0.35 -16.75 2.52
CA GLY A 69 1.01 -16.98 2.01
C GLY A 69 1.40 -16.11 0.82
N VAL A 70 0.64 -15.05 0.55
CA VAL A 70 0.90 -14.13 -0.56
C VAL A 70 1.75 -12.96 -0.06
N PRO A 71 2.99 -12.78 -0.56
CA PRO A 71 3.85 -11.68 -0.15
C PRO A 71 3.39 -10.34 -0.72
N LEU A 72 3.96 -9.24 -0.21
CA LEU A 72 3.91 -7.94 -0.89
C LEU A 72 4.81 -8.02 -2.13
N ILE A 73 4.22 -7.82 -3.30
CA ILE A 73 4.91 -8.04 -4.59
C ILE A 73 5.09 -6.75 -5.38
N ASP A 74 4.51 -5.65 -4.92
CA ASP A 74 4.37 -4.42 -5.69
C ASP A 74 5.12 -3.23 -5.07
N GLY A 75 6.31 -3.54 -4.56
CA GLY A 75 7.20 -2.59 -3.89
C GLY A 75 6.80 -2.30 -2.44
N GLY A 76 5.79 -2.96 -1.88
CA GLY A 76 5.39 -2.79 -0.48
C GLY A 76 6.51 -3.11 0.51
N THR A 77 7.32 -4.15 0.26
CA THR A 77 8.50 -4.50 1.08
C THR A 77 9.60 -3.44 1.04
N VAL A 78 9.57 -2.54 0.06
CA VAL A 78 10.55 -1.48 -0.11
C VAL A 78 10.03 -0.15 0.44
N ARG A 79 8.78 0.20 0.12
CA ARG A 79 8.18 1.49 0.49
C ARG A 79 7.71 1.53 1.94
N LEU A 80 7.11 0.45 2.45
CA LEU A 80 6.61 0.40 3.82
C LEU A 80 7.72 0.69 4.86
N PRO A 81 8.86 -0.03 4.89
CA PRO A 81 9.91 0.26 5.86
C PRO A 81 10.57 1.63 5.66
N ARG A 82 10.53 2.21 4.46
CA ARG A 82 11.01 3.59 4.22
C ARG A 82 10.08 4.64 4.81
N LEU A 83 8.78 4.38 4.86
CA LEU A 83 7.79 5.31 5.41
C LEU A 83 7.68 5.21 6.94
N ILE A 84 7.63 3.99 7.50
CA ILE A 84 7.34 3.79 8.93
C ILE A 84 8.50 3.19 9.73
N GLY A 85 9.65 2.95 9.09
CA GLY A 85 10.78 2.25 9.69
C GLY A 85 10.60 0.71 9.67
N LEU A 86 11.73 0.01 9.69
CA LEU A 86 11.75 -1.45 9.53
C LEU A 86 11.01 -2.19 10.65
N SER A 87 11.17 -1.76 11.91
CA SER A 87 10.55 -2.46 13.05
C SER A 87 9.02 -2.49 12.96
N ARG A 88 8.39 -1.37 12.62
CA ARG A 88 6.93 -1.26 12.48
C ARG A 88 6.44 -1.99 11.23
N ALA A 89 7.20 -1.90 10.14
CA ALA A 89 6.91 -2.67 8.92
C ALA A 89 6.93 -4.18 9.18
N MET A 90 7.92 -4.68 9.92
CA MET A 90 8.02 -6.10 10.27
C MET A 90 6.88 -6.54 11.19
N ASP A 91 6.47 -5.72 12.16
CA ASP A 91 5.27 -5.97 12.96
C ASP A 91 4.04 -6.17 12.06
N MET A 92 3.76 -5.23 11.15
CA MET A 92 2.64 -5.36 10.21
C MET A 92 2.76 -6.57 9.27
N ILE A 93 3.93 -6.82 8.70
CA ILE A 93 4.15 -7.89 7.69
C ILE A 93 4.08 -9.28 8.33
N LEU A 94 4.72 -9.46 9.48
CA LEU A 94 4.84 -10.78 10.12
C LEU A 94 3.56 -11.17 10.85
N THR A 95 2.92 -10.22 11.55
CA THR A 95 1.70 -10.49 12.32
C THR A 95 0.43 -10.38 11.48
N GLY A 96 0.45 -9.57 10.42
CA GLY A 96 -0.76 -9.23 9.67
C GLY A 96 -1.78 -8.43 10.47
N ARG A 97 -1.40 -7.84 11.62
CA ARG A 97 -2.35 -7.09 12.46
C ARG A 97 -2.87 -5.83 11.75
N PRO A 98 -4.11 -5.40 12.05
CA PRO A 98 -4.60 -4.11 11.59
C PRO A 98 -3.85 -2.95 12.28
N VAL A 99 -3.67 -1.87 11.53
CA VAL A 99 -3.20 -0.56 12.01
C VAL A 99 -4.31 0.45 11.71
N ASN A 100 -4.85 1.08 12.76
CA ASN A 100 -5.94 2.05 12.62
C ASN A 100 -5.41 3.44 12.16
N ALA A 101 -6.33 4.34 11.82
CA ALA A 101 -5.98 5.67 11.32
C ALA A 101 -5.10 6.50 12.28
N GLU A 102 -5.34 6.43 13.59
CA GLU A 102 -4.59 7.21 14.59
C GLU A 102 -3.16 6.70 14.74
N GLU A 103 -2.99 5.38 14.81
CA GLU A 103 -1.67 4.74 14.81
C GLU A 103 -0.93 4.98 13.50
N ALA A 104 -1.63 4.87 12.35
CA ALA A 104 -1.07 5.18 11.05
C ALA A 104 -0.56 6.62 10.96
N LEU A 105 -1.31 7.59 11.50
CA LEU A 105 -0.87 9.00 11.57
C LEU A 105 0.37 9.15 12.46
N ALA A 106 0.36 8.55 13.65
CA ALA A 106 1.48 8.61 14.58
C ALA A 106 2.77 7.99 14.01
N TRP A 107 2.64 7.00 13.13
CA TRP A 107 3.77 6.35 12.48
C TRP A 107 4.30 7.07 11.24
N GLY A 108 3.56 8.04 10.71
CA GLY A 108 3.82 8.65 9.40
C GLY A 108 3.33 7.80 8.22
N LEU A 109 2.58 6.72 8.48
CA LEU A 109 1.89 5.95 7.44
C LEU A 109 0.75 6.75 6.82
N ALA A 110 0.05 7.56 7.61
CA ALA A 110 -0.92 8.55 7.14
C ALA A 110 -0.37 9.96 7.37
N ASN A 111 -0.66 10.90 6.47
CA ASN A 111 -0.25 12.29 6.63
C ASN A 111 -1.33 13.11 7.34
N LYS A 112 -2.61 12.77 7.15
CA LYS A 112 -3.73 13.51 7.74
C LYS A 112 -4.94 12.61 7.94
N ILE A 113 -5.62 12.79 9.07
CA ILE A 113 -6.94 12.21 9.30
C ILE A 113 -8.01 13.26 8.98
N ASN A 114 -8.97 12.91 8.14
CA ASN A 114 -10.12 13.74 7.85
C ASN A 114 -11.09 13.72 9.03
N LYS A 115 -11.46 14.90 9.53
CA LYS A 115 -12.55 15.05 10.50
C LYS A 115 -13.85 15.02 9.71
N LYS A 116 -14.70 14.00 9.90
CA LYS A 116 -16.06 14.01 9.31
C LYS A 116 -16.74 15.34 9.65
N LYS A 117 -17.26 16.06 8.65
CA LYS A 117 -18.26 17.10 8.91
C LYS A 117 -19.43 16.40 9.58
N GLN A 118 -19.69 16.73 10.85
CA GLN A 118 -20.96 16.39 11.49
C GLN A 118 -22.07 16.97 10.60
N LYS A 119 -22.92 16.09 10.06
CA LYS A 119 -24.21 16.50 9.51
C LYS A 119 -25.15 16.78 10.66
#